data_AF-A0A8H5W6M0-F1
#
_entry.id   AF-A0A8H5W6M0-F1
#
_cell.length_a   1.000
_cell.length_b   1.000
_cell.length_c   1.000
_cell.angle_alpha   90.00
_cell.angle_beta   90.00
_cell.angle_gamma   90.00
#
_symmetry.space_group_name_H-M   'P 1'
#
loop_
_entity.id
_entity.type
_entity.pdbx_description
1 polymer ?
#
loop_
_entity_poly.entity_id
_entity_poly.type
_entity_poly.pdbx_seq_one_letter_code
_entity_poly.pdbx_strand_id
1 'polypeptide(L)'
;MLKIKDFQGMQYSRDTSSQFGQKDYKFFNQQYATTSYQTEHDMNPALIVQPKEDEDVIKAVQWARDNKVSVAVRSGGHQYSGASSTGGKNIQIDLTNTYKDMMVLEEDGVPDDRALVLAGVSNRLQDFNDYLRSVNLFVPHGQCAYVCTGGHGQTGGYGQLGRSFGLFGDHIIKIRLIDHNGSVQNVTKESDSELFYAILGGSPGNFGIITHYTVEVYRASSYMGTVAGPNGFKGPHGLKGLWIYEPKVLSRLLGFIAKMSDEGTAPRGYDLCCSVLSTDFPVTMLFPSLRDDTIWKKIQQKIKTALAKDVLDLLNGSFPAIIVLYAQWCPTNKTDKYDSTVDNWFKQFRDLQNDWSNHTLLINEFDEGMDTMTGKWIFPKRREFELPYVKRTYATKSQTLQKDGWVDAVVKRLDLIYNPHQKLDNDKSDKEGEVYDHCKLSVQIQCFGGKNSRFLLNKDNGTSYSWRDSTVVQTLDCFHDPGAKYREYALGWQKTNDTIMIGAKSPFSKQDRRVLWGSWGDWDMSKPEIWQAYYEDADKYKRLGKARAKADPNGTFTANPFAVTAVRDGTKQ
;
A
#
# COMPACT_ATOMS: atom_id res chain seq x y z
N MET A 1 33.09 -10.45 17.18
CA MET A 1 31.72 -10.43 16.61
C MET A 1 31.07 -9.12 17.03
N LEU A 2 30.47 -8.37 16.11
CA LEU A 2 29.78 -7.12 16.42
C LEU A 2 28.61 -7.42 17.37
N LYS A 3 28.54 -6.76 18.52
CA LYS A 3 27.46 -6.97 19.50
C LYS A 3 27.29 -5.73 20.38
N ILE A 4 26.04 -5.42 20.70
CA ILE A 4 25.66 -4.40 21.68
C ILE A 4 25.65 -5.06 23.07
N LYS A 5 26.38 -4.47 24.02
CA LYS A 5 26.46 -4.96 25.40
C LYS A 5 25.14 -4.68 26.13
N ASP A 6 24.82 -5.55 27.10
CA ASP A 6 23.66 -5.42 28.00
C ASP A 6 22.31 -5.30 27.28
N PHE A 7 22.20 -5.84 26.06
CA PHE A 7 20.99 -5.88 25.24
C PHE A 7 20.25 -7.20 25.47
N GLN A 8 18.97 -7.14 25.87
CA GLN A 8 18.15 -8.29 26.25
C GLN A 8 17.60 -9.05 25.04
N GLY A 9 17.27 -8.31 23.97
CA GLY A 9 16.78 -8.87 22.73
C GLY A 9 17.81 -9.66 21.92
N MET A 10 17.38 -10.13 20.75
CA MET A 10 18.21 -10.96 19.89
C MET A 10 19.14 -10.12 19.01
N GLN A 11 20.31 -10.67 18.67
CA GLN A 11 21.31 -10.00 17.84
C GLN A 11 21.91 -10.99 16.83
N TYR A 12 21.91 -10.62 15.56
CA TYR A 12 22.39 -11.46 14.46
C TYR A 12 23.43 -10.69 13.65
N SER A 13 24.70 -11.11 13.76
CA SER A 13 25.82 -10.48 13.05
C SER A 13 26.04 -11.14 11.70
N ARG A 14 26.24 -10.33 10.65
CA ARG A 14 26.56 -10.79 9.29
C ARG A 14 27.82 -11.66 9.25
N ASP A 15 28.85 -11.23 9.99
CA ASP A 15 30.20 -11.80 9.92
C ASP A 15 30.43 -12.88 10.99
N THR A 16 29.38 -13.59 11.38
CA THR A 16 29.47 -14.71 12.32
C THR A 16 30.20 -15.92 11.69
N SER A 17 31.10 -16.52 12.46
CA SER A 17 31.83 -17.73 12.05
C SER A 17 31.00 -19.01 12.21
N SER A 18 29.86 -18.95 12.90
CA SER A 18 28.96 -20.09 13.09
C SER A 18 28.08 -20.31 11.85
N GLN A 19 28.05 -21.55 11.34
CA GLN A 19 27.15 -21.92 10.25
C GLN A 19 25.68 -21.71 10.61
N PHE A 20 25.28 -21.99 11.86
CA PHE A 20 23.92 -21.73 12.32
C PHE A 20 23.64 -20.23 12.40
N GLY A 21 24.60 -19.45 12.93
CA GLY A 21 24.47 -17.99 12.96
C GLY A 21 24.32 -17.37 11.57
N GLN A 22 25.00 -17.91 10.55
CA GLN A 22 24.84 -17.45 9.17
C GLN A 22 23.45 -17.76 8.61
N LYS A 23 22.85 -18.90 8.98
CA LYS A 23 21.47 -19.24 8.61
C LYS A 23 20.47 -18.31 9.31
N ASP A 24 20.66 -18.05 10.60
CA ASP A 24 19.80 -17.12 11.36
C ASP A 24 19.88 -15.71 10.79
N TYR A 25 21.09 -15.18 10.56
CA TYR A 25 21.26 -13.88 9.93
C TYR A 25 20.53 -13.80 8.58
N LYS A 26 20.71 -14.80 7.70
CA LYS A 26 20.02 -14.83 6.40
C LYS A 26 18.50 -14.85 6.56
N PHE A 27 17.98 -15.59 7.52
CA PHE A 27 16.55 -15.67 7.79
C PHE A 27 15.98 -14.32 8.26
N PHE A 28 16.60 -13.68 9.25
CA PHE A 28 16.13 -12.41 9.80
C PHE A 28 16.46 -11.20 8.91
N ASN A 29 17.43 -11.31 7.99
CA ASN A 29 17.71 -10.27 7.01
C ASN A 29 16.66 -10.19 5.88
N GLN A 30 15.84 -11.24 5.69
CA GLN A 30 14.81 -11.23 4.64
C GLN A 30 13.82 -10.07 4.85
N GLN A 31 13.77 -9.15 3.89
CA GLN A 31 12.76 -8.10 3.87
C GLN A 31 11.47 -8.66 3.27
N TYR A 32 10.35 -8.32 3.90
CA TYR A 32 9.04 -8.88 3.54
C TYR A 32 8.65 -8.53 2.09
N ALA A 33 8.78 -7.26 1.69
CA ALA A 33 8.44 -6.93 0.32
C ALA A 33 9.57 -7.19 -0.69
N THR A 34 10.83 -6.97 -0.38
CA THR A 34 11.83 -6.75 -1.44
C THR A 34 12.74 -7.95 -1.74
N THR A 35 12.41 -8.68 -2.80
CA THR A 35 13.28 -9.73 -3.37
C THR A 35 14.10 -9.28 -4.58
N SER A 36 13.73 -8.16 -5.21
CA SER A 36 14.39 -7.73 -6.45
C SER A 36 15.44 -6.66 -6.27
N TYR A 37 15.37 -5.91 -5.16
CA TYR A 37 16.27 -4.78 -4.94
C TYR A 37 17.38 -5.07 -3.92
N GLN A 38 17.43 -6.28 -3.34
CA GLN A 38 18.38 -6.64 -2.28
C GLN A 38 19.83 -6.38 -2.66
N THR A 39 20.22 -6.77 -3.86
CA THR A 39 21.57 -6.55 -4.37
C THR A 39 21.81 -5.09 -4.76
N GLU A 40 20.82 -4.44 -5.40
CA GLU A 40 20.93 -3.07 -5.91
C GLU A 40 21.05 -2.00 -4.81
N HIS A 41 20.46 -2.28 -3.64
CA HIS A 41 20.40 -1.33 -2.54
C HIS A 41 21.19 -1.78 -1.30
N ASP A 42 22.07 -2.78 -1.46
CA ASP A 42 22.88 -3.38 -0.39
C ASP A 42 22.11 -3.56 0.92
N MET A 43 21.14 -4.48 0.94
CA MET A 43 20.38 -4.78 2.15
C MET A 43 21.07 -5.86 3.00
N ASN A 44 22.33 -5.61 3.39
CA ASN A 44 23.15 -6.51 4.21
C ASN A 44 23.74 -5.76 5.42
N PRO A 45 22.92 -5.45 6.44
CA PRO A 45 23.40 -4.74 7.63
C PRO A 45 24.49 -5.55 8.36
N ALA A 46 25.44 -4.86 8.99
CA ALA A 46 26.48 -5.54 9.76
C ALA A 46 25.92 -6.29 10.97
N LEU A 47 24.81 -5.79 11.52
CA LEU A 47 24.10 -6.37 12.66
C LEU A 47 22.61 -6.08 12.56
N ILE A 48 21.81 -7.12 12.78
CA ILE A 48 20.36 -7.01 12.99
C ILE A 48 20.10 -7.21 14.47
N VAL A 49 19.40 -6.28 15.11
CA VAL A 49 18.99 -6.41 16.50
C VAL A 49 17.47 -6.40 16.60
N GLN A 50 16.93 -7.26 17.46
CA GLN A 50 15.50 -7.37 17.73
C GLN A 50 15.25 -6.99 19.19
N PRO A 51 14.99 -5.70 19.47
CA PRO A 51 14.75 -5.20 20.83
C PRO A 51 13.56 -5.87 21.48
N LYS A 52 13.64 -6.08 22.80
CA LYS A 52 12.50 -6.55 23.59
C LYS A 52 11.64 -5.40 24.14
N GLU A 53 12.27 -4.26 24.43
CA GLU A 53 11.70 -3.13 25.16
C GLU A 53 12.42 -1.82 24.79
N ASP A 54 11.97 -0.70 25.36
CA ASP A 54 12.54 0.62 25.08
C ASP A 54 14.04 0.69 25.41
N GLU A 55 14.47 0.08 26.52
CA GLU A 55 15.87 0.07 26.98
C GLU A 55 16.82 -0.53 25.94
N ASP A 56 16.38 -1.57 25.24
CA ASP A 56 17.14 -2.17 24.15
C ASP A 56 17.23 -1.22 22.96
N VAL A 57 16.12 -0.58 22.57
CA VAL A 57 16.11 0.41 21.48
C VAL A 57 17.04 1.58 21.81
N ILE A 58 16.99 2.11 23.03
CA ILE A 58 17.85 3.18 23.52
C ILE A 58 19.32 2.77 23.42
N LYS A 59 19.68 1.58 23.92
CA LYS A 59 21.05 1.05 23.82
C LYS A 59 21.51 0.93 22.38
N ALA A 60 20.64 0.51 21.46
CA ALA A 60 20.99 0.41 20.05
C ALA A 60 21.21 1.76 19.38
N VAL A 61 20.39 2.77 19.67
CA VAL A 61 20.60 4.14 19.19
C VAL A 61 21.91 4.72 19.73
N GLN A 62 22.16 4.59 21.04
CA GLN A 62 23.37 5.08 21.68
C GLN A 62 24.61 4.38 21.12
N TRP A 63 24.58 3.06 21.00
CA TRP A 63 25.67 2.29 20.41
C TRP A 63 25.95 2.72 18.96
N ALA A 64 24.91 2.91 18.15
CA ALA A 64 25.06 3.34 16.76
C ALA A 64 25.74 4.72 16.66
N ARG A 65 25.28 5.68 17.49
CA ARG A 65 25.88 7.01 17.60
C ARG A 65 27.35 6.95 18.02
N ASP A 66 27.66 6.23 19.10
CA ASP A 66 29.01 6.15 19.66
C ASP A 66 30.00 5.47 18.69
N ASN A 67 29.51 4.53 17.86
CA ASN A 67 30.30 3.85 16.83
C ASN A 67 30.24 4.54 15.46
N LYS A 68 29.54 5.67 15.33
CA LYS A 68 29.38 6.42 14.07
C LYS A 68 28.87 5.54 12.93
N VAL A 69 27.81 4.80 13.19
CA VAL A 69 27.07 4.00 12.20
C VAL A 69 25.61 4.42 12.17
N SER A 70 24.97 4.26 11.02
CA SER A 70 23.56 4.59 10.85
C SER A 70 22.66 3.39 11.16
N VAL A 71 21.39 3.68 11.38
CA VAL A 71 20.34 2.73 11.73
C VAL A 71 19.23 2.75 10.69
N ALA A 72 18.86 1.58 10.18
CA ALA A 72 17.58 1.38 9.51
C ALA A 72 16.58 0.77 10.50
N VAL A 73 15.34 1.25 10.47
CA VAL A 73 14.27 0.75 11.34
C VAL A 73 13.32 -0.10 10.52
N ARG A 74 13.05 -1.31 11.01
CA ARG A 74 12.09 -2.24 10.42
C ARG A 74 10.93 -2.44 11.39
N SER A 75 9.71 -2.23 10.91
CA SER A 75 8.51 -2.81 11.52
C SER A 75 8.05 -4.00 10.66
N GLY A 76 7.22 -3.80 9.63
CA GLY A 76 6.78 -4.89 8.76
C GLY A 76 7.77 -5.31 7.66
N GLY A 77 8.77 -4.47 7.33
CA GLY A 77 9.72 -4.75 6.24
C GLY A 77 9.11 -4.69 4.84
N HIS A 78 8.02 -3.94 4.65
CA HIS A 78 7.24 -3.91 3.39
C HIS A 78 7.51 -2.70 2.49
N GLN A 79 8.58 -1.92 2.73
CA GLN A 79 8.93 -0.83 1.82
C GLN A 79 9.59 -1.44 0.57
N TYR A 80 9.05 -1.14 -0.61
CA TYR A 80 9.32 -1.95 -1.81
C TYR A 80 10.75 -1.87 -2.36
N SER A 81 11.40 -0.73 -2.20
CA SER A 81 12.79 -0.56 -2.56
C SER A 81 13.73 -0.93 -1.39
N GLY A 82 13.21 -1.30 -0.22
CA GLY A 82 14.03 -1.80 0.89
C GLY A 82 14.54 -0.75 1.88
N ALA A 83 13.91 0.42 1.96
CA ALA A 83 14.31 1.49 2.89
C ALA A 83 14.16 1.08 4.37
N SER A 84 13.53 -0.05 4.66
CA SER A 84 13.51 -0.67 5.99
C SER A 84 14.78 -1.48 6.31
N SER A 85 15.80 -1.45 5.45
CA SER A 85 17.11 -2.07 5.64
C SER A 85 18.25 -1.11 5.30
N THR A 86 19.48 -1.59 5.44
CA THR A 86 20.74 -0.88 5.19
C THR A 86 21.87 -1.86 4.85
N GLY A 87 23.05 -1.33 4.56
CA GLY A 87 24.23 -2.07 4.13
C GLY A 87 25.52 -1.67 4.84
N GLY A 88 26.64 -2.18 4.34
CA GLY A 88 27.98 -1.84 4.84
C GLY A 88 28.17 -2.11 6.35
N LYS A 89 28.52 -1.07 7.11
CA LYS A 89 28.78 -1.12 8.57
C LYS A 89 27.55 -0.78 9.43
N ASN A 90 26.44 -0.39 8.81
CA ASN A 90 25.24 0.07 9.49
C ASN A 90 24.46 -1.08 10.11
N ILE A 91 23.52 -0.76 11.01
CA ILE A 91 22.72 -1.76 11.71
C ILE A 91 21.23 -1.62 11.38
N GLN A 92 20.50 -2.72 11.50
CA GLN A 92 19.04 -2.73 11.41
C GLN A 92 18.45 -2.99 12.78
N ILE A 93 17.56 -2.11 13.22
CA ILE A 93 16.70 -2.33 14.40
C ILE A 93 15.37 -2.90 13.90
N ASP A 94 15.15 -4.18 14.16
CA ASP A 94 13.95 -4.91 13.78
C ASP A 94 12.95 -4.97 14.93
N LEU A 95 11.92 -4.13 14.82
CA LEU A 95 10.82 -4.01 15.77
C LEU A 95 9.67 -4.98 15.49
N THR A 96 9.76 -5.90 14.53
CA THR A 96 8.62 -6.75 14.06
C THR A 96 7.80 -7.35 15.21
N ASN A 97 8.42 -7.65 16.36
CA ASN A 97 7.78 -8.25 17.53
C ASN A 97 7.93 -7.43 18.84
N THR A 98 8.38 -6.18 18.78
CA THR A 98 8.68 -5.38 19.99
C THR A 98 7.45 -4.68 20.56
N TYR A 99 6.71 -3.91 19.75
CA TYR A 99 5.60 -3.07 20.21
C TYR A 99 4.27 -3.56 19.63
N LYS A 100 3.61 -4.47 20.35
CA LYS A 100 2.35 -5.12 19.92
C LYS A 100 1.13 -4.65 20.70
N ASP A 101 1.32 -3.86 21.75
CA ASP A 101 0.25 -3.41 22.63
C ASP A 101 -0.82 -2.62 21.85
N MET A 102 -2.08 -2.92 22.16
CA MET A 102 -3.24 -2.19 21.63
C MET A 102 -4.26 -2.00 22.76
N MET A 103 -4.74 -0.78 22.95
CA MET A 103 -5.78 -0.49 23.94
C MET A 103 -6.63 0.70 23.52
N VAL A 104 -7.93 0.62 23.78
CA VAL A 104 -8.84 1.78 23.72
C VAL A 104 -8.52 2.66 24.92
N LEU A 105 -8.38 3.96 24.69
CA LEU A 105 -8.13 4.95 25.74
C LEU A 105 -9.44 5.57 26.19
N GLU A 106 -9.60 5.71 27.50
CA GLU A 106 -10.69 6.47 28.12
C GLU A 106 -10.18 7.88 28.41
N GLU A 107 -10.46 8.80 27.48
CA GLU A 107 -10.10 10.22 27.60
C GLU A 107 -11.36 11.09 27.41
N ASP A 108 -11.48 12.15 28.23
CA ASP A 108 -12.56 13.12 28.11
C ASP A 108 -12.41 13.98 26.85
N GLY A 109 -13.54 14.47 26.31
CA GLY A 109 -13.55 15.39 25.18
C GLY A 109 -13.37 14.75 23.79
N VAL A 110 -13.28 13.42 23.72
CA VAL A 110 -13.35 12.67 22.45
C VAL A 110 -14.79 12.71 21.92
N PRO A 111 -15.04 13.08 20.65
CA PRO A 111 -16.39 13.09 20.09
C PRO A 111 -17.11 11.73 20.20
N ASP A 112 -18.43 11.74 20.37
CA ASP A 112 -19.23 10.52 20.56
C ASP A 112 -19.10 9.50 19.40
N ASP A 113 -18.81 9.96 18.18
CA ASP A 113 -18.60 9.10 17.01
C ASP A 113 -17.14 8.65 16.84
N ARG A 114 -16.29 8.91 17.82
CA ARG A 114 -14.87 8.56 17.87
C ARG A 114 -14.49 7.80 19.14
N ALA A 115 -13.30 7.21 19.08
CA ALA A 115 -12.56 6.69 20.21
C ALA A 115 -11.05 6.90 19.93
N LEU A 116 -10.23 6.84 20.98
CA LEU A 116 -8.78 6.84 20.83
C LEU A 116 -8.25 5.43 21.06
N VAL A 117 -7.29 5.01 20.23
CA VAL A 117 -6.61 3.72 20.37
C VAL A 117 -5.11 3.94 20.40
N LEU A 118 -4.46 3.50 21.48
CA LEU A 118 -3.01 3.33 21.49
C LEU A 118 -2.68 2.06 20.71
N ALA A 119 -1.77 2.14 19.77
CA ALA A 119 -1.33 1.02 18.95
C ALA A 119 0.19 1.01 18.80
N GLY A 120 0.82 -0.09 19.21
CA GLY A 120 2.21 -0.38 18.95
C GLY A 120 2.50 -0.47 17.45
N VAL A 121 3.68 -0.02 17.04
CA VAL A 121 4.05 0.09 15.61
C VAL A 121 4.28 -1.26 14.92
N SER A 122 4.34 -2.34 15.69
CA SER A 122 4.65 -3.69 15.19
C SER A 122 3.39 -4.47 14.81
N ASN A 123 2.20 -3.92 15.04
CA ASN A 123 0.93 -4.55 14.70
C ASN A 123 0.77 -4.66 13.19
N ARG A 124 0.47 -5.87 12.70
CA ARG A 124 0.09 -6.09 11.31
C ARG A 124 -1.29 -5.46 11.08
N LEU A 125 -1.57 -4.99 9.86
CA LEU A 125 -2.85 -4.36 9.56
C LEU A 125 -4.04 -5.30 9.78
N GLN A 126 -3.86 -6.60 9.53
CA GLN A 126 -4.90 -7.59 9.85
C GLN A 126 -5.15 -7.69 11.37
N ASP A 127 -4.09 -7.84 12.18
CA ASP A 127 -4.23 -7.93 13.64
C ASP A 127 -4.86 -6.66 14.23
N PHE A 128 -4.46 -5.48 13.72
CA PHE A 128 -5.02 -4.20 14.11
C PHE A 128 -6.51 -4.07 13.73
N ASN A 129 -6.87 -4.45 12.50
CA ASN A 129 -8.27 -4.46 12.06
C ASN A 129 -9.13 -5.42 12.90
N ASP A 130 -8.62 -6.63 13.18
CA ASP A 130 -9.34 -7.64 13.97
C ASP A 130 -9.56 -7.15 15.42
N TYR A 131 -8.57 -6.48 16.01
CA TYR A 131 -8.73 -5.80 17.30
C TYR A 131 -9.83 -4.73 17.26
N LEU A 132 -9.76 -3.78 16.31
CA LEU A 132 -10.76 -2.72 16.18
C LEU A 132 -12.17 -3.29 15.99
N ARG A 133 -12.31 -4.32 15.15
CA ARG A 133 -13.58 -5.02 14.95
C ARG A 133 -14.13 -5.62 16.24
N SER A 134 -13.27 -6.22 17.08
CA SER A 134 -13.70 -6.83 18.35
C SER A 134 -14.32 -5.84 19.35
N VAL A 135 -14.04 -4.55 19.18
CA VAL A 135 -14.57 -3.45 19.99
C VAL A 135 -15.47 -2.50 19.18
N ASN A 136 -15.97 -2.94 18.02
CA ASN A 136 -16.88 -2.21 17.13
C ASN A 136 -16.34 -0.84 16.63
N LEU A 137 -15.03 -0.76 16.40
CA LEU A 137 -14.33 0.39 15.87
C LEU A 137 -13.79 0.12 14.46
N PHE A 138 -13.46 1.17 13.71
CA PHE A 138 -12.73 1.08 12.43
C PHE A 138 -11.94 2.35 12.13
N VAL A 139 -10.99 2.26 11.19
CA VAL A 139 -10.21 3.40 10.67
C VAL A 139 -9.71 3.04 9.28
N PRO A 140 -9.55 4.00 8.33
CA PRO A 140 -8.93 3.68 7.04
C PRO A 140 -7.51 3.14 7.24
N HIS A 141 -7.20 2.04 6.56
CA HIS A 141 -5.85 1.49 6.46
C HIS A 141 -5.67 0.75 5.13
N GLY A 142 -4.46 0.29 4.87
CA GLY A 142 -4.09 -0.45 3.67
C GLY A 142 -4.62 -1.88 3.64
N GLN A 143 -4.55 -2.49 2.46
CA GLN A 143 -5.20 -3.76 2.20
C GLN A 143 -4.26 -4.97 2.40
N CYS A 144 -2.94 -4.79 2.45
CA CYS A 144 -2.01 -5.90 2.64
C CYS A 144 -1.93 -6.30 4.12
N ALA A 145 -2.40 -7.50 4.47
CA ALA A 145 -2.52 -7.98 5.85
C ALA A 145 -1.23 -7.84 6.68
N TYR A 146 -0.07 -8.12 6.08
CA TYR A 146 1.23 -8.23 6.76
C TYR A 146 2.01 -6.91 6.82
N VAL A 147 1.51 -5.82 6.22
CA VAL A 147 2.05 -4.48 6.48
C VAL A 147 1.85 -4.17 7.95
N CYS A 148 2.80 -3.46 8.57
CA CYS A 148 2.66 -3.04 9.96
C CYS A 148 2.39 -1.53 10.10
N THR A 149 1.67 -1.16 11.14
CA THR A 149 1.19 0.20 11.45
C THR A 149 2.32 1.25 11.42
N GLY A 150 3.53 0.91 11.89
CA GLY A 150 4.66 1.85 11.98
C GLY A 150 5.08 2.50 10.66
N GLY A 151 5.39 1.70 9.64
CA GLY A 151 5.71 2.24 8.31
C GLY A 151 4.47 2.74 7.57
N HIS A 152 3.31 2.14 7.85
CA HIS A 152 2.04 2.50 7.22
C HIS A 152 1.62 3.94 7.56
N GLY A 153 1.71 4.32 8.84
CA GLY A 153 1.47 5.68 9.31
C GLY A 153 2.39 6.69 8.63
N GLN A 154 3.70 6.49 8.67
CA GLN A 154 4.67 7.45 8.09
C GLN A 154 4.54 7.67 6.58
N THR A 155 3.95 6.72 5.85
CA THR A 155 3.82 6.77 4.38
C THR A 155 2.41 7.11 3.92
N GLY A 156 1.57 7.59 4.83
CA GLY A 156 0.17 7.98 4.60
C GLY A 156 -0.77 6.88 5.05
N GLY A 157 -0.62 5.70 4.47
CA GLY A 157 -1.50 4.57 4.71
C GLY A 157 -2.72 4.59 3.79
N TYR A 158 -2.43 4.30 2.52
CA TYR A 158 -3.39 4.22 1.43
C TYR A 158 -4.15 2.90 1.47
N GLY A 159 -5.45 2.94 1.20
CA GLY A 159 -6.31 1.76 1.08
C GLY A 159 -7.74 2.13 0.71
N GLN A 160 -8.64 1.13 0.70
CA GLN A 160 -10.00 1.24 0.15
C GLN A 160 -10.73 2.50 0.63
N LEU A 161 -10.68 2.80 1.92
CA LEU A 161 -11.44 3.89 2.57
C LEU A 161 -10.85 5.29 2.36
N GLY A 162 -9.79 5.42 1.57
CA GLY A 162 -9.04 6.68 1.42
C GLY A 162 -9.90 7.85 0.96
N ARG A 163 -10.90 7.61 0.10
CA ARG A 163 -11.76 8.68 -0.41
C ARG A 163 -12.81 9.10 0.63
N SER A 164 -13.39 8.14 1.33
CA SER A 164 -14.41 8.38 2.36
C SER A 164 -13.84 9.04 3.63
N PHE A 165 -12.67 8.56 4.08
CA PHE A 165 -12.11 8.85 5.41
C PHE A 165 -10.69 9.43 5.41
N GLY A 166 -10.03 9.53 4.26
CA GLY A 166 -8.63 9.97 4.19
C GLY A 166 -7.65 8.83 4.46
N LEU A 167 -6.38 9.17 4.62
CA LEU A 167 -5.30 8.20 4.86
C LEU A 167 -5.25 7.79 6.33
N PHE A 168 -4.70 6.60 6.63
CA PHE A 168 -4.52 6.14 8.03
C PHE A 168 -3.81 7.19 8.90
N GLY A 169 -2.74 7.79 8.38
CA GLY A 169 -1.95 8.79 9.09
C GLY A 169 -2.66 10.12 9.33
N ASP A 170 -3.77 10.40 8.64
CA ASP A 170 -4.61 11.56 8.95
C ASP A 170 -5.29 11.43 10.34
N HIS A 171 -5.36 10.19 10.86
CA HIS A 171 -6.02 9.83 12.12
C HIS A 171 -5.04 9.66 13.28
N ILE A 172 -3.73 9.79 13.04
CA ILE A 172 -2.74 9.77 14.12
C ILE A 172 -2.78 11.12 14.82
N ILE A 173 -2.92 11.14 16.14
CA ILE A 173 -2.96 12.38 16.93
C ILE A 173 -1.77 12.53 17.88
N LYS A 174 -1.11 11.42 18.23
CA LYS A 174 0.09 11.39 19.08
C LYS A 174 1.05 10.32 18.60
N ILE A 175 2.34 10.64 18.66
CA ILE A 175 3.44 9.78 18.23
C ILE A 175 4.41 9.62 19.40
N ARG A 176 4.57 8.40 19.92
CA ARG A 176 5.59 8.08 20.91
C ARG A 176 6.82 7.53 20.21
N LEU A 177 7.98 8.15 20.42
CA LEU A 177 9.22 7.78 19.74
C LEU A 177 10.46 7.87 20.66
N ILE A 178 11.53 7.19 20.28
CA ILE A 178 12.85 7.32 20.87
C ILE A 178 13.71 8.15 19.92
N ASP A 179 14.23 9.28 20.41
CA ASP A 179 15.00 10.23 19.60
C ASP A 179 16.48 9.83 19.44
N HIS A 180 17.25 10.68 18.75
CA HIS A 180 18.68 10.45 18.49
C HIS A 180 19.57 10.44 19.75
N ASN A 181 19.08 10.95 20.89
CA ASN A 181 19.77 10.90 22.17
C ASN A 181 19.43 9.63 22.97
N GLY A 182 18.44 8.85 22.50
CA GLY A 182 17.89 7.74 23.25
C GLY A 182 16.88 8.18 24.31
N SER A 183 16.22 9.33 24.13
CA SER A 183 15.16 9.81 25.03
C SER A 183 13.79 9.49 24.46
N VAL A 184 12.86 9.06 25.33
CA VAL A 184 11.46 8.83 24.95
C VAL A 184 10.73 10.17 24.86
N GLN A 185 10.06 10.40 23.73
CA GLN A 185 9.29 11.60 23.43
C GLN A 185 7.84 11.24 23.11
N ASN A 186 6.92 12.14 23.44
CA ASN A 186 5.54 12.12 22.96
C ASN A 186 5.29 13.38 22.14
N VAL A 187 5.01 13.21 20.86
CA VAL A 187 4.86 14.30 19.89
C VAL A 187 3.41 14.37 19.42
N THR A 188 2.83 15.56 19.52
CA THR A 188 1.50 15.94 19.05
C THR A 188 1.63 17.15 18.14
N LYS A 189 0.56 17.56 17.45
CA LYS A 189 0.55 18.80 16.66
C LYS A 189 0.82 20.03 17.54
N GLU A 190 0.37 20.00 18.78
CA GLU A 190 0.46 21.11 19.73
C GLU A 190 1.83 21.17 20.41
N SER A 191 2.46 20.01 20.68
CA SER A 191 3.73 19.95 21.41
C SER A 191 4.97 20.16 20.53
N ASP A 192 4.99 19.63 19.31
CA ASP A 192 6.04 19.90 18.30
C ASP A 192 5.46 19.70 16.89
N SER A 193 4.80 20.74 16.38
CA SER A 193 4.12 20.73 15.08
C SER A 193 5.04 20.39 13.91
N GLU A 194 6.32 20.81 13.98
CA GLU A 194 7.29 20.57 12.92
C GLU A 194 7.72 19.11 12.86
N LEU A 195 8.02 18.50 14.02
CA LEU A 195 8.38 17.09 14.08
C LEU A 195 7.18 16.19 13.76
N PHE A 196 5.98 16.53 14.24
CA PHE A 196 4.76 15.81 13.92
C PHE A 196 4.50 15.81 12.40
N TYR A 197 4.54 17.00 11.79
CA TYR A 197 4.40 17.18 10.34
C TYR A 197 5.43 16.37 9.57
N ALA A 198 6.69 16.39 10.01
CA ALA A 198 7.79 15.71 9.32
C ALA A 198 7.72 14.19 9.42
N ILE A 199 7.33 13.63 10.56
CA ILE A 199 7.18 12.17 10.72
C ILE A 199 6.09 11.63 9.80
N LEU A 200 4.98 12.35 9.65
CA LEU A 200 3.84 11.96 8.83
C LEU A 200 3.99 12.46 7.39
N GLY A 201 5.02 11.95 6.70
CA GLY A 201 5.23 12.16 5.26
C GLY A 201 6.66 12.53 4.85
N GLY A 202 7.61 12.72 5.77
CA GLY A 202 9.00 13.08 5.49
C GLY A 202 9.96 11.92 5.20
N SER A 203 9.46 10.87 4.55
CA SER A 203 10.11 9.55 4.41
C SER A 203 10.29 8.79 5.75
N PRO A 204 9.95 7.48 5.79
CA PRO A 204 9.94 6.71 7.03
C PRO A 204 11.33 6.48 7.62
N GLY A 205 11.41 6.43 8.96
CA GLY A 205 12.60 6.00 9.70
C GLY A 205 13.70 7.05 9.88
N ASN A 206 13.40 8.33 9.58
CA ASN A 206 14.40 9.40 9.49
C ASN A 206 14.46 10.36 10.70
N PHE A 207 13.47 10.31 11.60
CA PHE A 207 13.28 11.33 12.65
C PHE A 207 13.31 10.76 14.07
N GLY A 208 13.68 9.48 14.21
CA GLY A 208 13.60 8.73 15.46
C GLY A 208 12.93 7.36 15.26
N ILE A 209 12.89 6.60 16.34
CA ILE A 209 12.30 5.27 16.36
C ILE A 209 10.92 5.35 16.98
N ILE A 210 9.89 5.36 16.14
CA ILE A 210 8.50 5.35 16.56
C ILE A 210 8.21 4.01 17.25
N THR A 211 7.60 4.07 18.43
CA THR A 211 7.21 2.90 19.23
C THR A 211 5.69 2.70 19.22
N HIS A 212 4.93 3.79 19.31
CA HIS A 212 3.46 3.74 19.35
C HIS A 212 2.84 4.95 18.65
N TYR A 213 1.61 4.75 18.19
CA TYR A 213 0.69 5.82 17.80
C TYR A 213 -0.52 5.85 18.73
N THR A 214 -1.03 7.04 19.04
CA THR A 214 -2.44 7.20 19.41
C THR A 214 -3.21 7.59 18.16
N VAL A 215 -4.20 6.77 17.82
CA VAL A 215 -5.02 6.90 16.61
C VAL A 215 -6.44 7.24 17.02
N GLU A 216 -7.00 8.30 16.45
CA GLU A 216 -8.43 8.59 16.52
C GLU A 216 -9.16 7.65 15.54
N VAL A 217 -10.04 6.80 16.06
CA VAL A 217 -10.79 5.81 15.28
C VAL A 217 -12.29 6.08 15.36
N TYR A 218 -13.04 5.47 14.46
CA TYR A 218 -14.47 5.68 14.28
C TYR A 218 -15.30 4.60 14.97
N ARG A 219 -16.40 4.98 15.61
CA ARG A 219 -17.41 4.02 16.10
C ARG A 219 -18.29 3.56 14.95
N ALA A 220 -18.33 2.26 14.67
CA ALA A 220 -19.09 1.73 13.53
C ALA A 220 -20.60 2.03 13.61
N SER A 221 -21.17 2.06 14.82
CA SER A 221 -22.57 2.40 15.06
C SER A 221 -22.95 3.82 14.59
N SER A 222 -21.98 4.74 14.54
CA SER A 222 -22.21 6.12 14.09
C SER A 222 -22.29 6.27 12.58
N TYR A 223 -21.99 5.20 11.84
CA TYR A 223 -22.00 5.14 10.37
C TYR A 223 -23.18 4.32 9.82
N MET A 224 -24.27 4.27 10.59
CA MET A 224 -25.57 3.77 10.16
C MET A 224 -26.38 4.87 9.47
N GLY A 225 -27.13 4.49 8.45
CA GLY A 225 -28.01 5.38 7.68
C GLY A 225 -29.42 5.45 8.24
N THR A 226 -30.23 6.35 7.67
CA THR A 226 -31.66 6.47 8.01
C THR A 226 -32.58 5.81 6.98
N VAL A 227 -32.11 5.71 5.74
CA VAL A 227 -32.79 5.06 4.60
C VAL A 227 -32.16 3.69 4.37
N ALA A 228 -33.01 2.69 4.15
CA ALA A 228 -32.58 1.33 3.87
C ALA A 228 -32.07 1.21 2.42
N GLY A 229 -30.96 0.49 2.25
CA GLY A 229 -30.48 0.05 0.94
C GLY A 229 -31.30 -1.11 0.36
N PRO A 230 -30.82 -1.75 -0.73
CA PRO A 230 -31.60 -2.71 -1.52
C PRO A 230 -32.13 -3.91 -0.72
N ASN A 231 -31.41 -4.34 0.33
CA ASN A 231 -31.79 -5.49 1.16
C ASN A 231 -32.48 -5.09 2.48
N GLY A 232 -32.90 -3.83 2.65
CA GLY A 232 -33.56 -3.36 3.88
C GLY A 232 -32.60 -2.91 5.00
N PHE A 233 -31.29 -3.11 4.85
CA PHE A 233 -30.28 -2.66 5.81
C PHE A 233 -30.05 -1.15 5.73
N LYS A 234 -29.96 -0.49 6.89
CA LYS A 234 -29.78 0.97 7.01
C LYS A 234 -28.34 1.31 7.38
N GLY A 235 -27.38 0.92 6.55
CA GLY A 235 -25.96 1.13 6.84
C GLY A 235 -25.09 1.02 5.60
N PRO A 236 -23.78 0.75 5.78
CA PRO A 236 -22.86 0.54 4.69
C PRO A 236 -23.27 -0.64 3.80
N HIS A 237 -22.97 -0.49 2.53
CA HIS A 237 -23.27 -1.45 1.48
C HIS A 237 -22.01 -1.69 0.67
N GLY A 238 -21.65 -2.96 0.47
CA GLY A 238 -20.45 -3.39 -0.23
C GLY A 238 -20.75 -4.31 -1.40
N LEU A 239 -19.90 -4.26 -2.42
CA LEU A 239 -19.91 -5.17 -3.56
C LEU A 239 -18.49 -5.68 -3.82
N LYS A 240 -18.37 -7.01 -3.94
CA LYS A 240 -17.15 -7.70 -4.36
C LYS A 240 -17.43 -8.49 -5.64
N GLY A 241 -16.85 -8.05 -6.75
CA GLY A 241 -17.03 -8.69 -8.06
C GLY A 241 -15.80 -9.49 -8.49
N LEU A 242 -16.04 -10.58 -9.22
CA LEU A 242 -15.03 -11.47 -9.79
C LEU A 242 -15.37 -11.79 -11.24
N TRP A 243 -14.46 -11.49 -12.16
CA TRP A 243 -14.55 -11.85 -13.56
C TRP A 243 -13.32 -12.63 -14.01
N ILE A 244 -13.50 -13.48 -15.01
CA ILE A 244 -12.38 -13.93 -15.85
C ILE A 244 -11.82 -12.70 -16.55
N TYR A 245 -10.48 -12.61 -16.64
CA TYR A 245 -9.85 -11.55 -17.40
C TYR A 245 -10.32 -11.60 -18.87
N GLU A 246 -10.89 -10.49 -19.32
CA GLU A 246 -11.29 -10.22 -20.70
C GLU A 246 -11.06 -8.72 -20.93
N PRO A 247 -10.28 -8.32 -21.96
CA PRO A 247 -9.91 -6.91 -22.20
C PRO A 247 -11.11 -5.96 -22.23
N LYS A 248 -12.23 -6.39 -22.83
CA LYS A 248 -13.46 -5.58 -22.90
C LYS A 248 -14.11 -5.39 -21.54
N VAL A 249 -14.10 -6.42 -20.69
CA VAL A 249 -14.61 -6.32 -19.30
C VAL A 249 -13.74 -5.37 -18.49
N LEU A 250 -12.41 -5.50 -18.58
CA LEU A 250 -11.48 -4.60 -17.89
C LEU A 250 -11.65 -3.15 -18.36
N SER A 251 -11.75 -2.92 -19.67
CA SER A 251 -11.97 -1.59 -20.25
C SER A 251 -13.23 -0.93 -19.68
N ARG A 252 -14.34 -1.67 -19.55
CA ARG A 252 -15.57 -1.15 -18.91
C ARG A 252 -15.35 -0.79 -17.45
N LEU A 253 -14.71 -1.66 -16.67
CA LEU A 253 -14.45 -1.42 -15.25
C LEU A 253 -13.52 -0.23 -15.00
N LEU A 254 -12.45 -0.10 -15.77
CA LEU A 254 -11.56 1.06 -15.72
C LEU A 254 -12.23 2.34 -16.25
N GLY A 255 -13.15 2.21 -17.20
CA GLY A 255 -14.00 3.30 -17.66
C GLY A 255 -14.83 3.93 -16.53
N PHE A 256 -15.34 3.12 -15.59
CA PHE A 256 -16.03 3.62 -14.41
C PHE A 256 -15.11 4.35 -13.44
N ILE A 257 -13.87 3.87 -13.24
CA ILE A 257 -12.85 4.57 -12.44
C ILE A 257 -12.47 5.91 -13.10
N ALA A 258 -12.25 5.91 -14.41
CA ALA A 258 -11.93 7.12 -15.17
C ALA A 258 -13.08 8.13 -15.08
N LYS A 259 -14.34 7.69 -15.24
CA LYS A 259 -15.53 8.53 -15.06
C LYS A 259 -15.57 9.16 -13.68
N MET A 260 -15.36 8.34 -12.64
CA MET A 260 -15.37 8.79 -11.24
C MET A 260 -14.30 9.86 -10.97
N SER A 261 -13.12 9.70 -11.55
CA SER A 261 -12.03 10.67 -11.51
C SER A 261 -12.37 11.97 -12.25
N ASP A 262 -12.81 11.85 -13.51
CA ASP A 262 -13.02 12.96 -14.44
C ASP A 262 -14.21 13.83 -14.04
N GLU A 263 -15.32 13.21 -13.63
CA GLU A 263 -16.50 13.94 -13.16
C GLU A 263 -16.31 14.47 -11.73
N GLY A 264 -15.65 13.71 -10.86
CA GLY A 264 -15.39 14.10 -9.47
C GLY A 264 -16.64 14.32 -8.61
N THR A 265 -17.79 13.79 -9.03
CA THR A 265 -19.12 13.99 -8.42
C THR A 265 -19.59 12.83 -7.54
N ALA A 266 -18.83 11.73 -7.46
CA ALA A 266 -19.23 10.56 -6.68
C ALA A 266 -19.50 10.91 -5.20
N PRO A 267 -20.55 10.34 -4.57
CA PRO A 267 -20.91 10.62 -3.17
C PRO A 267 -19.72 10.39 -2.25
N ARG A 268 -19.45 11.23 -1.24
CA ARG A 268 -18.22 11.15 -0.42
C ARG A 268 -17.90 9.72 0.07
N GLY A 269 -18.90 8.99 0.53
CA GLY A 269 -18.74 7.66 1.12
C GLY A 269 -18.49 6.50 0.16
N TYR A 270 -18.37 6.74 -1.15
CA TYR A 270 -18.31 5.68 -2.17
C TYR A 270 -16.87 5.28 -2.57
N ASP A 271 -16.31 4.18 -2.11
CA ASP A 271 -14.94 3.80 -2.47
C ASP A 271 -14.92 2.78 -3.63
N LEU A 272 -13.97 2.91 -4.55
CA LEU A 272 -13.85 2.04 -5.73
C LEU A 272 -12.39 1.66 -6.02
N CYS A 273 -12.15 0.36 -6.13
CA CYS A 273 -10.85 -0.23 -6.46
C CYS A 273 -11.04 -1.38 -7.46
N CYS A 274 -10.19 -1.44 -8.48
CA CYS A 274 -10.10 -2.55 -9.42
C CYS A 274 -8.71 -3.18 -9.31
N SER A 275 -8.68 -4.50 -9.17
CA SER A 275 -7.47 -5.30 -9.19
C SER A 275 -7.49 -6.31 -10.32
N VAL A 276 -6.33 -6.58 -10.90
CA VAL A 276 -6.17 -7.62 -11.92
C VAL A 276 -5.04 -8.53 -11.47
N LEU A 277 -5.24 -9.84 -11.51
CA LEU A 277 -4.31 -10.82 -10.96
C LEU A 277 -4.06 -11.94 -11.98
N SER A 278 -2.80 -12.32 -12.16
CA SER A 278 -2.41 -13.43 -13.05
C SER A 278 -2.94 -14.77 -12.55
N THR A 279 -2.85 -15.76 -13.45
CA THR A 279 -3.06 -17.18 -13.14
C THR A 279 -2.27 -17.62 -11.90
N ASP A 280 -2.77 -18.69 -11.27
CA ASP A 280 -2.26 -19.31 -10.04
C ASP A 280 -2.43 -18.47 -8.75
N PHE A 281 -3.10 -17.32 -8.83
CA PHE A 281 -3.53 -16.64 -7.61
C PHE A 281 -4.60 -17.50 -6.89
N PRO A 282 -4.46 -17.78 -5.58
CA PRO A 282 -5.42 -18.59 -4.83
C PRO A 282 -6.73 -17.84 -4.58
N VAL A 283 -7.63 -17.83 -5.57
CA VAL A 283 -8.87 -17.02 -5.58
C VAL A 283 -9.78 -17.23 -4.37
N THR A 284 -9.76 -18.43 -3.77
CA THR A 284 -10.51 -18.77 -2.54
C THR A 284 -10.05 -17.96 -1.32
N MET A 285 -8.87 -17.33 -1.36
CA MET A 285 -8.44 -16.38 -0.31
C MET A 285 -9.19 -15.06 -0.40
N LEU A 286 -9.56 -14.61 -1.60
CA LEU A 286 -10.34 -13.38 -1.80
C LEU A 286 -11.84 -13.66 -1.71
N PHE A 287 -12.26 -14.84 -2.12
CA PHE A 287 -13.66 -15.27 -2.11
C PHE A 287 -13.79 -16.59 -1.35
N PRO A 288 -13.89 -16.55 0.00
CA PRO A 288 -14.02 -17.76 0.80
C PRO A 288 -15.23 -18.63 0.44
N SER A 289 -16.29 -18.04 -0.13
CA SER A 289 -17.46 -18.75 -0.65
C SER A 289 -17.12 -19.77 -1.75
N LEU A 290 -15.99 -19.61 -2.45
CA LEU A 290 -15.52 -20.56 -3.45
C LEU A 290 -15.02 -21.89 -2.86
N ARG A 291 -14.93 -22.01 -1.54
CA ARG A 291 -14.65 -23.29 -0.85
C ARG A 291 -15.87 -24.20 -0.79
N ASP A 292 -17.06 -23.70 -1.08
CA ASP A 292 -18.26 -24.51 -1.22
C ASP A 292 -18.25 -25.26 -2.56
N ASP A 293 -18.39 -26.59 -2.51
CA ASP A 293 -18.33 -27.46 -3.69
C ASP A 293 -19.39 -27.13 -4.75
N THR A 294 -20.57 -26.69 -4.33
CA THR A 294 -21.66 -26.36 -5.25
C THR A 294 -21.35 -25.07 -6.02
N ILE A 295 -20.88 -24.05 -5.31
CA ILE A 295 -20.42 -22.80 -5.92
C ILE A 295 -19.22 -23.07 -6.82
N TRP A 296 -18.23 -23.84 -6.34
CA TRP A 296 -17.03 -24.15 -7.10
C TRP A 296 -17.34 -24.84 -8.42
N LYS A 297 -18.22 -25.86 -8.42
CA LYS A 297 -18.66 -26.55 -9.65
C LYS A 297 -19.32 -25.59 -10.65
N LYS A 298 -20.15 -24.65 -10.18
CA LYS A 298 -20.78 -23.63 -11.04
C LYS A 298 -19.75 -22.71 -11.67
N ILE A 299 -18.75 -22.26 -10.89
CA ILE A 299 -17.66 -21.42 -11.40
C ILE A 299 -16.82 -22.17 -12.44
N GLN A 300 -16.46 -23.42 -12.17
CA GLN A 300 -15.73 -24.26 -13.12
C GLN A 300 -16.51 -24.44 -14.43
N GLN A 301 -17.83 -24.61 -14.36
CA GLN A 301 -18.67 -24.69 -15.55
C GLN A 301 -18.68 -23.38 -16.34
N LYS A 302 -18.79 -22.23 -15.66
CA LYS A 302 -18.71 -20.91 -16.32
C LYS A 302 -17.37 -20.72 -17.04
N ILE A 303 -16.26 -21.08 -16.40
CA ILE A 303 -14.92 -21.01 -17.00
C ILE A 303 -14.85 -21.86 -18.27
N LYS A 304 -15.34 -23.10 -18.22
CA LYS A 304 -15.39 -24.00 -19.39
C LYS A 304 -16.27 -23.48 -20.53
N THR A 305 -17.31 -22.73 -20.21
CA THR A 305 -18.21 -22.12 -21.20
C THR A 305 -17.63 -20.82 -21.78
N ALA A 306 -16.89 -20.06 -20.98
CA ALA A 306 -16.34 -18.76 -21.40
C ALA A 306 -15.06 -18.89 -22.24
N LEU A 307 -14.21 -19.87 -21.93
CA LEU A 307 -12.89 -20.01 -22.55
C LEU A 307 -12.87 -21.07 -23.65
N ALA A 308 -12.09 -20.79 -24.70
CA ALA A 308 -11.84 -21.74 -25.77
C ALA A 308 -11.04 -22.96 -25.27
N LYS A 309 -11.17 -24.09 -25.98
CA LYS A 309 -10.59 -25.38 -25.56
C LYS A 309 -9.06 -25.32 -25.44
N ASP A 310 -8.39 -24.70 -26.40
CA ASP A 310 -6.95 -24.49 -26.41
C ASP A 310 -6.46 -23.65 -25.22
N VAL A 311 -7.22 -22.62 -24.82
CA VAL A 311 -6.95 -21.84 -23.60
C VAL A 311 -7.10 -22.72 -22.36
N LEU A 312 -8.15 -23.54 -22.28
CA LEU A 312 -8.36 -24.47 -21.16
C LEU A 312 -7.23 -25.51 -21.08
N ASP A 313 -6.81 -26.05 -22.22
CA ASP A 313 -5.70 -26.99 -22.33
C ASP A 313 -4.39 -26.32 -21.88
N LEU A 314 -4.16 -25.05 -22.25
CA LEU A 314 -3.00 -24.26 -21.81
C LEU A 314 -3.00 -24.01 -20.30
N LEU A 315 -4.16 -23.71 -19.72
CA LEU A 315 -4.29 -23.50 -18.27
C LEU A 315 -3.99 -24.77 -17.47
N ASN A 316 -4.16 -25.96 -18.07
CA ASN A 316 -3.88 -27.25 -17.45
C ASN A 316 -4.45 -27.40 -16.02
N GLY A 317 -5.69 -26.91 -15.82
CA GLY A 317 -6.39 -26.93 -14.54
C GLY A 317 -6.11 -25.74 -13.60
N SER A 318 -5.18 -24.85 -13.94
CA SER A 318 -5.00 -23.58 -13.22
C SER A 318 -6.20 -22.65 -13.39
N PHE A 319 -6.47 -21.84 -12.37
CA PHE A 319 -7.48 -20.79 -12.46
C PHE A 319 -7.02 -19.70 -13.45
N PRO A 320 -7.89 -19.18 -14.34
CA PRO A 320 -7.51 -18.14 -15.29
C PRO A 320 -7.10 -16.85 -14.58
N ALA A 321 -6.47 -15.93 -15.31
CA ALA A 321 -6.30 -14.56 -14.83
C ALA A 321 -7.68 -13.93 -14.51
N ILE A 322 -7.72 -13.08 -13.49
CA ILE A 322 -8.97 -12.55 -12.95
C ILE A 322 -8.95 -11.04 -12.81
N ILE A 323 -10.15 -10.45 -12.92
CA ILE A 323 -10.43 -9.08 -12.52
C ILE A 323 -11.26 -9.14 -11.25
N VAL A 324 -10.86 -8.35 -10.26
CA VAL A 324 -11.51 -8.26 -8.95
C VAL A 324 -11.87 -6.80 -8.71
N LEU A 325 -13.16 -6.53 -8.45
CA LEU A 325 -13.63 -5.18 -8.16
C LEU A 325 -14.14 -5.09 -6.73
N TYR A 326 -13.73 -4.03 -6.03
CA TYR A 326 -14.25 -3.65 -4.73
C TYR A 326 -14.94 -2.31 -4.82
N ALA A 327 -16.23 -2.31 -4.49
CA ALA A 327 -17.00 -1.10 -4.32
C ALA A 327 -17.65 -1.10 -2.94
N GLN A 328 -17.72 0.07 -2.30
CA GLN A 328 -18.52 0.22 -1.10
C GLN A 328 -19.09 1.62 -0.99
N TRP A 329 -20.16 1.76 -0.21
CA TRP A 329 -20.70 3.02 0.22
C TRP A 329 -20.98 2.98 1.72
N CYS A 330 -20.72 4.08 2.42
CA CYS A 330 -21.18 4.31 3.78
C CYS A 330 -21.68 5.75 3.97
N PRO A 331 -22.64 6.01 4.86
CA PRO A 331 -23.04 7.37 5.19
C PRO A 331 -21.91 8.05 5.96
N THR A 332 -21.43 9.20 5.51
CA THR A 332 -20.32 9.94 6.14
C THR A 332 -20.79 11.11 7.01
N ASN A 333 -22.09 11.35 7.06
CA ASN A 333 -22.80 12.29 7.91
C ASN A 333 -24.27 11.86 8.04
N LYS A 334 -25.03 12.50 8.95
CA LYS A 334 -26.43 12.14 9.25
C LYS A 334 -27.42 12.38 8.09
N THR A 335 -27.05 13.20 7.12
CA THR A 335 -27.91 13.52 5.96
C THR A 335 -27.66 12.61 4.75
N ASP A 336 -26.55 11.89 4.73
CA ASP A 336 -26.25 10.90 3.69
C ASP A 336 -27.26 9.75 3.75
N LYS A 337 -27.76 9.35 2.57
CA LYS A 337 -28.75 8.30 2.41
C LYS A 337 -28.34 7.39 1.26
N TYR A 338 -28.67 6.11 1.37
CA TYR A 338 -28.61 5.22 0.22
C TYR A 338 -29.83 5.52 -0.66
N ASP A 339 -29.62 6.31 -1.71
CA ASP A 339 -30.65 6.72 -2.67
C ASP A 339 -30.30 6.24 -4.08
N SER A 340 -31.11 6.61 -5.08
CA SER A 340 -30.84 6.24 -6.48
C SER A 340 -29.52 6.77 -7.00
N THR A 341 -29.01 7.89 -6.47
CA THR A 341 -27.72 8.45 -6.88
C THR A 341 -26.58 7.54 -6.45
N VAL A 342 -26.65 7.00 -5.23
CA VAL A 342 -25.71 5.99 -4.73
C VAL A 342 -25.90 4.66 -5.46
N ASP A 343 -27.13 4.18 -5.58
CA ASP A 343 -27.42 2.87 -6.19
C ASP A 343 -26.98 2.81 -7.66
N ASN A 344 -27.09 3.91 -8.41
CA ASN A 344 -26.62 3.99 -9.79
C ASN A 344 -25.14 3.63 -9.95
N TRP A 345 -24.30 3.88 -8.93
CA TRP A 345 -22.89 3.49 -8.95
C TRP A 345 -22.67 1.98 -8.77
N PHE A 346 -23.56 1.29 -8.07
CA PHE A 346 -23.54 -0.18 -7.95
C PHE A 346 -24.23 -0.85 -9.15
N LYS A 347 -25.33 -0.26 -9.62
CA LYS A 347 -26.16 -0.78 -10.71
C LYS A 347 -25.37 -1.04 -11.99
N GLN A 348 -24.42 -0.16 -12.33
CA GLN A 348 -23.56 -0.37 -13.51
C GLN A 348 -22.76 -1.69 -13.47
N PHE A 349 -22.41 -2.22 -12.28
CA PHE A 349 -21.73 -3.52 -12.16
C PHE A 349 -22.71 -4.69 -12.28
N ARG A 350 -23.92 -4.53 -11.73
CA ARG A 350 -25.03 -5.49 -11.94
C ARG A 350 -25.42 -5.58 -13.41
N ASP A 351 -25.46 -4.46 -14.11
CA ASP A 351 -25.78 -4.41 -15.54
C ASP A 351 -24.66 -5.07 -16.36
N LEU A 352 -23.40 -4.83 -16.02
CA LEU A 352 -22.25 -5.45 -16.68
C LEU A 352 -22.29 -6.99 -16.59
N GLN A 353 -22.83 -7.54 -15.50
CA GLN A 353 -23.02 -8.99 -15.35
C GLN A 353 -23.93 -9.56 -16.45
N ASN A 354 -24.95 -8.83 -16.88
CA ASN A 354 -25.88 -9.30 -17.92
C ASN A 354 -25.20 -9.34 -19.29
N ASP A 355 -24.40 -8.31 -19.60
CA ASP A 355 -23.66 -8.20 -20.86
C ASP A 355 -22.55 -9.27 -20.98
N TRP A 356 -21.98 -9.70 -19.85
CA TRP A 356 -20.83 -10.62 -19.78
C TRP A 356 -21.07 -11.81 -18.84
N SER A 357 -22.24 -12.45 -18.96
CA SER A 357 -22.70 -13.49 -18.03
C SER A 357 -21.75 -14.69 -17.88
N ASN A 358 -21.09 -15.10 -18.98
CA ASN A 358 -20.10 -16.20 -18.97
C ASN A 358 -18.77 -15.79 -18.34
N HIS A 359 -18.34 -14.53 -18.49
CA HIS A 359 -17.09 -14.01 -17.92
C HIS A 359 -17.26 -13.54 -16.47
N THR A 360 -18.49 -13.26 -16.04
CA THR A 360 -18.81 -12.87 -14.66
C THR A 360 -18.93 -14.11 -13.79
N LEU A 361 -17.95 -14.33 -12.93
CA LEU A 361 -17.91 -15.50 -12.04
C LEU A 361 -18.79 -15.26 -10.81
N LEU A 362 -18.57 -14.16 -10.10
CA LEU A 362 -19.33 -13.77 -8.90
C LEU A 362 -19.58 -12.27 -8.85
N ILE A 363 -20.75 -11.90 -8.33
CA ILE A 363 -21.04 -10.56 -7.81
C ILE A 363 -21.68 -10.77 -6.45
N ASN A 364 -20.94 -10.42 -5.40
CA ASN A 364 -21.42 -10.54 -4.02
C ASN A 364 -21.69 -9.14 -3.49
N GLU A 365 -22.97 -8.83 -3.29
CA GLU A 365 -23.40 -7.66 -2.52
C GLU A 365 -23.64 -8.07 -1.06
N PHE A 366 -23.29 -7.19 -0.13
CA PHE A 366 -23.41 -7.45 1.29
C PHE A 366 -23.54 -6.15 2.08
N ASP A 367 -24.20 -6.25 3.23
CA ASP A 367 -24.58 -5.15 4.08
C ASP A 367 -24.05 -5.41 5.49
N GLU A 368 -23.05 -4.63 5.91
CA GLU A 368 -22.34 -4.85 7.17
C GLU A 368 -21.91 -3.52 7.79
N GLY A 369 -21.77 -3.48 9.12
CA GLY A 369 -21.18 -2.35 9.83
C GLY A 369 -19.72 -2.10 9.41
N MET A 370 -19.25 -0.86 9.53
CA MET A 370 -17.90 -0.48 9.08
C MET A 370 -16.76 -1.22 9.82
N ASP A 371 -17.00 -1.65 11.06
CA ASP A 371 -16.13 -2.52 11.84
C ASP A 371 -15.82 -3.85 11.15
N THR A 372 -16.80 -4.41 10.42
CA THR A 372 -16.60 -5.64 9.65
C THR A 372 -16.28 -5.36 8.17
N MET A 373 -16.93 -4.36 7.57
CA MET A 373 -16.74 -3.97 6.17
C MET A 373 -15.26 -3.69 5.84
N THR A 374 -14.56 -2.97 6.71
CA THR A 374 -13.15 -2.58 6.50
C THR A 374 -12.23 -3.80 6.31
N GLY A 375 -12.50 -4.90 7.02
CA GLY A 375 -11.74 -6.15 6.91
C GLY A 375 -11.98 -6.93 5.62
N LYS A 376 -13.09 -6.72 4.90
CA LYS A 376 -13.43 -7.44 3.65
C LYS A 376 -12.47 -7.14 2.50
N TRP A 377 -11.75 -6.03 2.62
CA TRP A 377 -10.83 -5.50 1.63
C TRP A 377 -9.38 -5.93 1.86
N ILE A 378 -9.08 -6.59 2.99
CA ILE A 378 -7.75 -7.09 3.30
C ILE A 378 -7.42 -8.29 2.41
N PHE A 379 -6.21 -8.30 1.85
CA PHE A 379 -5.60 -9.44 1.17
C PHE A 379 -4.87 -10.29 2.23
N PRO A 380 -5.40 -11.46 2.62
CA PRO A 380 -4.89 -12.27 3.71
C PRO A 380 -3.74 -13.18 3.23
N LYS A 381 -2.82 -12.61 2.44
CA LYS A 381 -1.65 -13.32 1.90
C LYS A 381 -0.43 -12.48 2.19
N ARG A 382 0.67 -13.17 2.49
CA ARG A 382 1.98 -12.53 2.63
C ARG A 382 2.37 -11.91 1.29
N ARG A 383 2.38 -12.65 0.19
CA ARG A 383 2.74 -12.10 -1.12
C ARG A 383 1.85 -12.67 -2.21
N GLU A 384 1.51 -11.87 -3.21
CA GLU A 384 0.65 -12.30 -4.32
C GLU A 384 1.25 -13.50 -5.06
N PHE A 385 2.55 -13.44 -5.35
CA PHE A 385 3.34 -14.55 -5.90
C PHE A 385 4.68 -14.65 -5.19
N GLU A 386 5.13 -15.88 -4.87
CA GLU A 386 6.44 -16.12 -4.25
C GLU A 386 7.58 -16.03 -5.29
N LEU A 387 7.68 -14.87 -5.93
CA LEU A 387 8.60 -14.56 -7.03
C LEU A 387 9.27 -13.18 -6.80
N PRO A 388 10.44 -12.93 -7.41
CA PRO A 388 10.94 -11.57 -7.59
C PRO A 388 9.99 -10.75 -8.49
N TYR A 389 10.01 -9.43 -8.33
CA TYR A 389 9.17 -8.51 -9.10
C TYR A 389 9.82 -7.15 -9.38
N VAL A 390 9.39 -6.47 -10.44
CA VAL A 390 9.65 -5.06 -10.67
C VAL A 390 8.33 -4.31 -10.51
N LYS A 391 8.25 -3.41 -9.54
CA LYS A 391 7.03 -2.66 -9.21
C LYS A 391 7.07 -1.25 -9.76
N ARG A 392 5.90 -0.74 -10.13
CA ARG A 392 5.65 0.67 -10.38
C ARG A 392 4.40 1.14 -9.69
N THR A 393 4.49 2.27 -9.01
CA THR A 393 3.34 2.97 -8.46
C THR A 393 3.32 4.38 -9.05
N TYR A 394 2.21 4.76 -9.63
CA TYR A 394 1.99 6.07 -10.23
C TYR A 394 0.75 6.71 -9.62
N ALA A 395 0.80 8.02 -9.41
CA ALA A 395 -0.34 8.83 -9.04
C ALA A 395 -0.62 9.88 -10.12
N THR A 396 -1.88 10.26 -10.28
CA THR A 396 -2.27 11.36 -11.18
C THR A 396 -3.27 12.27 -10.52
N LYS A 397 -3.33 13.53 -10.95
CA LYS A 397 -4.43 14.47 -10.67
C LYS A 397 -5.35 14.69 -11.87
N SER A 398 -5.18 13.89 -12.92
CA SER A 398 -5.92 14.06 -14.17
C SER A 398 -7.42 13.89 -13.94
N GLN A 399 -8.19 14.76 -14.59
CA GLN A 399 -9.65 14.70 -14.69
C GLN A 399 -10.08 14.57 -16.17
N THR A 400 -9.18 14.06 -17.01
CA THR A 400 -9.41 13.80 -18.43
C THR A 400 -8.94 12.41 -18.83
N LEU A 401 -8.93 11.45 -17.91
CA LEU A 401 -8.43 10.09 -18.13
C LEU A 401 -9.16 9.38 -19.27
N GLN A 402 -10.47 9.54 -19.39
CA GLN A 402 -11.23 8.97 -20.52
C GLN A 402 -10.82 9.61 -21.84
N LYS A 403 -10.81 10.94 -21.88
CA LYS A 403 -10.48 11.71 -23.10
C LYS A 403 -9.05 11.45 -23.57
N ASP A 404 -8.12 11.31 -22.64
CA ASP A 404 -6.71 11.14 -22.93
C ASP A 404 -6.36 9.67 -23.30
N GLY A 405 -7.30 8.72 -23.21
CA GLY A 405 -7.09 7.34 -23.62
C GLY A 405 -6.35 6.48 -22.59
N TRP A 406 -6.44 6.81 -21.29
CA TRP A 406 -5.77 6.05 -20.22
C TRP A 406 -6.24 4.60 -20.14
N VAL A 407 -7.56 4.38 -20.25
CA VAL A 407 -8.16 3.05 -20.16
C VAL A 407 -7.56 2.11 -21.19
N ASP A 408 -7.56 2.53 -22.46
CA ASP A 408 -7.03 1.72 -23.56
C ASP A 408 -5.52 1.50 -23.41
N ALA A 409 -4.78 2.52 -22.98
CA ALA A 409 -3.35 2.41 -22.74
C ALA A 409 -3.01 1.38 -21.66
N VAL A 410 -3.72 1.38 -20.52
CA VAL A 410 -3.51 0.40 -19.45
C VAL A 410 -3.93 -0.99 -19.89
N VAL A 411 -5.13 -1.16 -20.47
CA VAL A 411 -5.62 -2.47 -20.93
C VAL A 411 -4.62 -3.08 -21.92
N LYS A 412 -4.14 -2.31 -22.90
CA LYS A 412 -3.13 -2.77 -23.86
C LYS A 412 -1.86 -3.28 -23.17
N ARG A 413 -1.38 -2.61 -22.12
CA ARG A 413 -0.17 -3.04 -21.39
C ARG A 413 -0.40 -4.29 -20.56
N LEU A 414 -1.57 -4.42 -19.92
CA LEU A 414 -1.91 -5.61 -19.12
C LEU A 414 -2.15 -6.84 -20.01
N ASP A 415 -2.70 -6.63 -21.20
CA ASP A 415 -3.01 -7.71 -22.13
C ASP A 415 -1.77 -8.49 -22.56
N LEU A 416 -0.60 -7.84 -22.63
CA LEU A 416 0.72 -8.45 -22.90
C LEU A 416 1.16 -9.54 -21.92
N ILE A 417 0.47 -9.70 -20.79
CA ILE A 417 0.81 -10.71 -19.78
C ILE A 417 -0.41 -11.55 -19.40
N TYR A 418 -1.63 -11.03 -19.55
CA TYR A 418 -2.84 -11.79 -19.22
C TYR A 418 -3.46 -12.55 -20.39
N ASN A 419 -3.13 -12.22 -21.64
CA ASN A 419 -3.81 -12.81 -22.79
C ASN A 419 -3.17 -14.14 -23.22
N PRO A 420 -3.85 -15.29 -23.02
CA PRO A 420 -3.31 -16.60 -23.40
C PRO A 420 -3.09 -16.76 -24.91
N HIS A 421 -3.79 -15.99 -25.75
CA HIS A 421 -3.67 -16.07 -27.20
C HIS A 421 -2.32 -15.58 -27.72
N GLN A 422 -1.59 -14.78 -26.94
CA GLN A 422 -0.21 -14.42 -27.28
C GLN A 422 0.71 -15.63 -27.38
N LYS A 423 0.40 -16.70 -26.65
CA LYS A 423 1.09 -17.98 -26.73
C LYS A 423 0.51 -18.90 -27.80
N LEU A 424 -0.81 -18.88 -28.00
CA LEU A 424 -1.50 -19.82 -28.88
C LEU A 424 -1.41 -19.44 -30.37
N ASP A 425 -1.46 -18.15 -30.69
CA ASP A 425 -1.59 -17.69 -32.08
C ASP A 425 -0.26 -17.70 -32.85
N ASN A 426 0.85 -18.07 -32.20
CA ASN A 426 2.21 -18.00 -32.78
C ASN A 426 2.53 -16.64 -33.43
N ASP A 427 1.80 -15.58 -33.07
CA ASP A 427 1.94 -14.26 -33.68
C ASP A 427 3.26 -13.63 -33.20
N LYS A 428 4.26 -13.70 -34.07
CA LYS A 428 5.61 -13.21 -33.86
C LYS A 428 5.73 -11.70 -34.10
N SER A 429 4.63 -10.99 -34.38
CA SER A 429 4.67 -9.63 -34.93
C SER A 429 4.75 -8.50 -33.91
N ASP A 430 4.71 -8.77 -32.60
CA ASP A 430 5.14 -7.79 -31.58
C ASP A 430 5.76 -8.50 -30.36
N LYS A 431 7.03 -8.91 -30.50
CA LYS A 431 7.78 -9.67 -29.49
C LYS A 431 8.43 -8.75 -28.46
N GLU A 432 7.65 -8.20 -27.54
CA GLU A 432 8.21 -7.88 -26.22
C GLU A 432 8.37 -9.20 -25.44
N GLY A 433 9.35 -10.04 -25.80
CA GLY A 433 9.82 -11.22 -25.04
C GLY A 433 8.83 -12.34 -24.70
N GLU A 434 9.32 -13.42 -24.10
CA GLU A 434 8.53 -14.50 -23.47
C GLU A 434 7.84 -14.00 -22.18
N VAL A 435 7.32 -12.76 -22.16
CA VAL A 435 6.82 -12.07 -20.96
C VAL A 435 5.55 -12.73 -20.43
N TYR A 436 4.66 -13.20 -21.30
CA TYR A 436 3.50 -14.00 -20.87
C TYR A 436 3.92 -15.27 -20.11
N ASP A 437 4.98 -15.95 -20.58
CA ASP A 437 5.43 -17.22 -19.99
C ASP A 437 6.21 -17.03 -18.68
N HIS A 438 6.91 -15.90 -18.53
CA HIS A 438 7.87 -15.71 -17.45
C HIS A 438 7.57 -14.53 -16.53
N CYS A 439 6.48 -13.80 -16.77
CA CYS A 439 6.03 -12.74 -15.90
C CYS A 439 4.60 -12.96 -15.42
N LYS A 440 4.31 -12.46 -14.23
CA LYS A 440 2.97 -12.42 -13.64
C LYS A 440 2.67 -11.03 -13.15
N LEU A 441 1.42 -10.62 -13.25
CA LEU A 441 0.98 -9.32 -12.82
C LEU A 441 0.10 -9.41 -11.56
N SER A 442 0.33 -8.45 -10.66
CA SER A 442 -0.65 -8.02 -9.67
C SER A 442 -0.85 -6.52 -9.82
N VAL A 443 -2.05 -6.12 -10.19
CA VAL A 443 -2.39 -4.74 -10.49
C VAL A 443 -3.46 -4.26 -9.54
N GLN A 444 -3.32 -3.03 -9.07
CA GLN A 444 -4.32 -2.35 -8.23
C GLN A 444 -4.49 -0.92 -8.70
N ILE A 445 -5.73 -0.51 -8.96
CA ILE A 445 -6.10 0.81 -9.47
C ILE A 445 -7.25 1.33 -8.62
N GLN A 446 -7.04 2.46 -7.96
CA GLN A 446 -7.98 3.00 -6.98
C GLN A 446 -8.23 4.50 -7.19
N CYS A 447 -9.50 4.91 -7.06
CA CYS A 447 -9.89 6.31 -7.13
C CYS A 447 -9.88 6.95 -5.73
N PHE A 448 -9.11 8.02 -5.57
CA PHE A 448 -9.06 8.87 -4.36
C PHE A 448 -9.63 10.28 -4.61
N GLY A 449 -9.95 10.61 -5.86
CA GLY A 449 -10.31 11.96 -6.30
C GLY A 449 -11.74 12.40 -6.01
N GLY A 450 -12.07 13.56 -6.57
CA GLY A 450 -13.37 14.21 -6.43
C GLY A 450 -13.38 15.29 -5.35
N LYS A 451 -14.17 16.33 -5.58
CA LYS A 451 -14.23 17.54 -4.72
C LYS A 451 -14.67 17.25 -3.28
N ASN A 452 -15.42 16.17 -3.09
CA ASN A 452 -15.93 15.74 -1.79
C ASN A 452 -15.03 14.69 -1.10
N SER A 453 -13.92 14.29 -1.74
CA SER A 453 -13.00 13.29 -1.20
C SER A 453 -12.32 13.80 0.06
N ARG A 454 -12.36 12.99 1.12
CA ARG A 454 -11.62 13.28 2.36
C ARG A 454 -10.10 13.21 2.14
N PHE A 455 -9.62 12.42 1.17
CA PHE A 455 -8.21 12.42 0.76
C PHE A 455 -7.75 13.82 0.35
N LEU A 456 -8.53 14.52 -0.49
CA LEU A 456 -8.25 15.89 -0.94
C LEU A 456 -8.48 16.92 0.16
N LEU A 457 -9.59 16.82 0.88
CA LEU A 457 -9.95 17.80 1.91
C LEU A 457 -8.98 17.82 3.10
N ASN A 458 -8.23 16.73 3.32
CA ASN A 458 -7.22 16.62 4.36
C ASN A 458 -5.82 17.15 3.93
N LYS A 459 -5.67 17.77 2.76
CA LYS A 459 -4.35 18.21 2.25
C LYS A 459 -3.55 19.12 3.20
N ASP A 460 -4.24 19.90 4.02
CA ASP A 460 -3.64 20.87 4.96
C ASP A 460 -3.85 20.46 6.43
N ASN A 461 -4.03 19.16 6.72
CA ASN A 461 -4.36 18.67 8.07
C ASN A 461 -3.16 18.62 9.06
N GLY A 462 -2.03 19.24 8.73
CA GLY A 462 -0.81 19.22 9.55
C GLY A 462 0.11 18.01 9.33
N THR A 463 -0.11 17.24 8.26
CA THR A 463 0.82 16.19 7.79
C THR A 463 1.60 16.65 6.56
N SER A 464 2.71 15.99 6.24
CA SER A 464 3.55 16.33 5.08
C SER A 464 3.32 15.44 3.86
N TYR A 465 2.30 14.57 3.89
CA TYR A 465 1.93 13.76 2.73
C TYR A 465 1.69 14.62 1.49
N SER A 466 2.34 14.26 0.39
CA SER A 466 2.22 14.97 -0.88
C SER A 466 1.14 14.39 -1.78
N TRP A 467 0.84 15.11 -2.87
CA TRP A 467 -0.06 14.65 -3.93
C TRP A 467 -1.49 14.42 -3.46
N ARG A 468 -1.94 15.22 -2.48
CA ARG A 468 -3.30 15.14 -1.93
C ARG A 468 -4.38 15.57 -2.94
N ASP A 469 -3.96 16.14 -4.08
CA ASP A 469 -4.79 16.40 -5.26
C ASP A 469 -4.92 15.21 -6.21
N SER A 470 -4.34 14.05 -5.89
CA SER A 470 -4.43 12.87 -6.74
C SER A 470 -5.84 12.30 -6.84
N THR A 471 -6.24 12.00 -8.06
CA THR A 471 -7.55 11.44 -8.40
C THR A 471 -7.53 9.92 -8.52
N VAL A 472 -6.46 9.35 -9.08
CA VAL A 472 -6.24 7.91 -9.21
C VAL A 472 -4.81 7.57 -8.84
N VAL A 473 -4.64 6.46 -8.12
CA VAL A 473 -3.35 5.81 -7.88
C VAL A 473 -3.41 4.41 -8.49
N GLN A 474 -2.37 4.04 -9.25
CA GLN A 474 -2.25 2.72 -9.83
C GLN A 474 -0.89 2.09 -9.48
N THR A 475 -0.94 0.81 -9.11
CA THR A 475 0.21 -0.03 -8.82
C THR A 475 0.24 -1.18 -9.81
N LEU A 476 1.35 -1.34 -10.51
CA LEU A 476 1.59 -2.38 -11.51
C LEU A 476 2.78 -3.22 -11.04
N ASP A 477 2.51 -4.39 -10.47
CA ASP A 477 3.55 -5.30 -10.01
C ASP A 477 3.82 -6.34 -11.07
N CYS A 478 5.04 -6.35 -11.62
CA CYS A 478 5.47 -7.34 -12.60
C CYS A 478 6.43 -8.33 -11.95
N PHE A 479 5.86 -9.43 -11.45
CA PHE A 479 6.59 -10.58 -10.97
C PHE A 479 7.24 -11.31 -12.13
N HIS A 480 8.38 -11.96 -11.90
CA HIS A 480 9.07 -12.71 -12.93
C HIS A 480 9.74 -13.96 -12.36
N ASP A 481 10.03 -14.92 -13.23
CA ASP A 481 10.80 -16.10 -12.85
C ASP A 481 12.21 -15.72 -12.32
N PRO A 482 12.81 -16.49 -11.41
CA PRO A 482 14.16 -16.21 -10.93
C PRO A 482 15.19 -16.26 -12.06
N GLY A 483 16.01 -15.22 -12.18
CA GLY A 483 17.12 -15.15 -13.15
C GLY A 483 17.23 -13.78 -13.83
N ALA A 484 18.45 -13.44 -14.26
CA ALA A 484 18.72 -12.14 -14.87
C ALA A 484 17.91 -11.90 -16.14
N LYS A 485 17.79 -12.92 -17.01
CA LYS A 485 16.99 -12.88 -18.26
C LYS A 485 15.53 -12.46 -18.00
N TYR A 486 14.86 -13.08 -17.03
CA TYR A 486 13.45 -12.80 -16.75
C TYR A 486 13.26 -11.47 -16.01
N ARG A 487 14.24 -11.05 -15.21
CA ARG A 487 14.27 -9.70 -14.64
C ARG A 487 14.31 -8.64 -15.74
N GLU A 488 15.06 -8.85 -16.82
CA GLU A 488 15.12 -7.94 -17.96
C GLU A 488 13.76 -7.81 -18.68
N TYR A 489 12.97 -8.89 -18.73
CA TYR A 489 11.60 -8.84 -19.24
C TYR A 489 10.70 -7.94 -18.40
N ALA A 490 10.68 -8.13 -17.07
CA ALA A 490 9.90 -7.28 -16.18
C ALA A 490 10.38 -5.82 -16.21
N LEU A 491 11.70 -5.58 -16.26
CA LEU A 491 12.27 -4.22 -16.38
C LEU A 491 11.91 -3.56 -17.71
N GLY A 492 12.00 -4.28 -18.82
CA GLY A 492 11.63 -3.79 -20.15
C GLY A 492 10.16 -3.39 -20.20
N TRP A 493 9.28 -4.27 -19.70
CA TRP A 493 7.84 -4.00 -19.62
C TRP A 493 7.53 -2.75 -18.79
N GLN A 494 8.21 -2.57 -17.64
CA GLN A 494 8.03 -1.39 -16.79
C GLN A 494 8.63 -0.13 -17.40
N LYS A 495 9.76 -0.22 -18.11
CA LYS A 495 10.36 0.94 -18.81
C LYS A 495 9.41 1.48 -19.88
N THR A 496 8.71 0.60 -20.60
CA THR A 496 7.65 1.02 -21.53
C THR A 496 6.46 1.64 -20.78
N ASN A 497 6.08 1.12 -19.60
CA ASN A 497 5.06 1.79 -18.79
C ASN A 497 5.51 3.17 -18.30
N ASP A 498 6.78 3.35 -17.94
CA ASP A 498 7.32 4.64 -17.51
C ASP A 498 7.19 5.69 -18.64
N THR A 499 7.37 5.32 -19.92
CA THR A 499 7.18 6.28 -21.04
C THR A 499 5.72 6.59 -21.36
N ILE A 500 4.79 5.72 -20.95
CA ILE A 500 3.35 5.87 -21.20
C ILE A 500 2.67 6.57 -20.02
N MET A 501 2.94 6.15 -18.78
CA MET A 501 2.16 6.54 -17.60
C MET A 501 2.57 7.88 -16.99
N ILE A 502 3.75 8.40 -17.35
CA ILE A 502 4.24 9.71 -16.90
C ILE A 502 4.80 10.55 -18.05
N GLY A 503 4.65 11.86 -17.96
CA GLY A 503 5.23 12.85 -18.89
C GLY A 503 4.19 13.69 -19.64
N ALA A 504 4.63 14.76 -20.30
CA ALA A 504 3.74 15.80 -20.84
C ALA A 504 2.66 15.30 -21.82
N LYS A 505 2.89 14.17 -22.50
CA LYS A 505 1.94 13.53 -23.42
C LYS A 505 1.27 12.28 -22.85
N SER A 506 1.56 11.93 -21.60
CA SER A 506 1.03 10.73 -20.96
C SER A 506 -0.50 10.76 -20.89
N PRO A 507 -1.20 9.67 -21.21
CA PRO A 507 -2.63 9.56 -20.96
C PRO A 507 -3.00 9.51 -19.47
N PHE A 508 -2.05 9.19 -18.57
CA PHE A 508 -2.32 9.05 -17.13
C PHE A 508 -1.90 10.28 -16.34
N SER A 509 -0.58 10.56 -16.25
CA SER A 509 -0.07 11.68 -15.45
C SER A 509 0.91 12.54 -16.24
N LYS A 510 0.62 13.84 -16.31
CA LYS A 510 1.49 14.81 -17.01
C LYS A 510 2.80 15.11 -16.25
N GLN A 511 2.91 14.62 -15.01
CA GLN A 511 4.05 14.80 -14.11
C GLN A 511 4.41 13.44 -13.50
N ASP A 512 5.70 13.20 -13.26
CA ASP A 512 6.12 12.06 -12.44
C ASP A 512 5.73 12.30 -10.97
N ARG A 513 4.77 11.51 -10.47
CA ARG A 513 4.21 11.60 -9.12
C ARG A 513 4.26 10.22 -8.49
N ARG A 514 5.14 10.07 -7.51
CA ARG A 514 5.42 8.84 -6.79
C ARG A 514 5.01 8.97 -5.34
N VAL A 515 4.74 7.83 -4.71
CA VAL A 515 4.34 7.72 -3.30
C VAL A 515 5.40 6.95 -2.51
N LEU A 516 5.62 7.33 -1.25
CA LEU A 516 6.76 6.84 -0.44
C LEU A 516 6.76 5.32 -0.20
N TRP A 517 5.57 4.72 -0.07
CA TRP A 517 5.46 3.27 0.11
C TRP A 517 5.72 2.51 -1.20
N GLY A 518 5.46 3.16 -2.34
CA GLY A 518 5.44 2.64 -3.70
C GLY A 518 6.72 2.90 -4.51
N SER A 519 7.83 3.25 -3.85
CA SER A 519 9.04 3.75 -4.48
C SER A 519 9.74 2.77 -5.42
N TRP A 520 10.40 3.32 -6.44
CA TRP A 520 11.10 2.58 -7.48
C TRP A 520 12.14 3.46 -8.19
N GLY A 521 13.08 2.81 -8.89
CA GLY A 521 14.14 3.48 -9.65
C GLY A 521 15.22 4.06 -8.74
N ASP A 522 15.83 5.16 -9.16
CA ASP A 522 16.64 5.96 -8.25
C ASP A 522 15.73 6.62 -7.20
N TRP A 523 16.20 6.59 -5.97
CA TRP A 523 15.48 6.98 -4.76
C TRP A 523 16.39 7.79 -3.83
N ASP A 524 17.54 8.23 -4.34
CA ASP A 524 18.39 9.19 -3.65
C ASP A 524 17.71 10.56 -3.60
N MET A 525 17.13 10.85 -2.45
CA MET A 525 16.38 12.08 -2.19
C MET A 525 17.28 13.32 -2.19
N SER A 526 18.61 13.19 -2.20
CA SER A 526 19.49 14.34 -2.37
C SER A 526 19.42 14.97 -3.76
N LYS A 527 18.94 14.23 -4.76
CA LYS A 527 18.85 14.68 -6.15
C LYS A 527 17.53 15.41 -6.43
N PRO A 528 17.57 16.64 -7.00
CA PRO A 528 16.36 17.41 -7.33
C PRO A 528 15.31 16.64 -8.12
N GLU A 529 15.72 15.96 -9.18
CA GLU A 529 14.87 15.18 -10.06
C GLU A 529 14.17 14.00 -9.38
N ILE A 530 14.71 13.54 -8.23
CA ILE A 530 14.13 12.43 -7.46
C ILE A 530 13.16 12.95 -6.41
N TRP A 531 13.55 13.89 -5.56
CA TRP A 531 12.64 14.35 -4.51
C TRP A 531 11.43 15.08 -5.07
N GLN A 532 11.55 15.74 -6.23
CA GLN A 532 10.43 16.39 -6.93
C GLN A 532 9.35 15.41 -7.39
N ALA A 533 9.65 14.11 -7.48
CA ALA A 533 8.66 13.08 -7.76
C ALA A 533 7.85 12.69 -6.50
N TYR A 534 8.33 12.99 -5.29
CA TYR A 534 7.67 12.64 -4.02
C TYR A 534 7.10 13.84 -3.26
N TYR A 535 7.56 15.05 -3.55
CA TYR A 535 7.11 16.28 -2.89
C TYR A 535 6.68 17.32 -3.91
N GLU A 536 5.56 17.97 -3.62
CA GLU A 536 4.90 18.90 -4.54
C GLU A 536 5.64 20.22 -4.78
N ASP A 537 6.48 20.63 -3.84
CA ASP A 537 7.25 21.86 -3.95
C ASP A 537 8.54 21.83 -3.12
N ALA A 538 9.43 22.77 -3.42
CA ALA A 538 10.74 22.90 -2.78
C ALA A 538 10.67 23.39 -1.33
N ASP A 539 9.66 24.18 -0.97
CA ASP A 539 9.52 24.72 0.39
C ASP A 539 9.14 23.61 1.37
N LYS A 540 8.23 22.72 0.98
CA LYS A 540 7.92 21.48 1.71
C LYS A 540 9.17 20.64 1.91
N TYR A 541 9.93 20.37 0.85
CA TYR A 541 11.15 19.55 0.95
C TYR A 541 12.20 20.19 1.87
N LYS A 542 12.39 21.51 1.76
CA LYS A 542 13.30 22.27 2.63
C LYS A 542 12.85 22.29 4.09
N ARG A 543 11.55 22.43 4.35
CA ARG A 543 10.97 22.37 5.71
C ARG A 543 11.25 21.00 6.35
N LEU A 544 11.00 19.92 5.61
CA LEU A 544 11.34 18.56 6.04
C LEU A 544 12.84 18.40 6.33
N GLY A 545 13.70 18.97 5.47
CA GLY A 545 15.15 18.95 5.66
C GLY A 545 15.61 19.69 6.92
N LYS A 546 14.98 20.82 7.28
CA LYS A 546 15.25 21.52 8.54
C LYS A 546 14.79 20.71 9.75
N ALA A 547 13.58 20.16 9.70
CA ALA A 547 13.07 19.29 10.76
C ALA A 547 14.00 18.08 10.98
N ARG A 548 14.54 17.51 9.89
CA ARG A 548 15.51 16.42 9.98
C ARG A 548 16.84 16.85 10.58
N ALA A 549 17.38 18.01 10.20
CA ALA A 549 18.62 18.50 10.78
C ALA A 549 18.54 18.64 12.31
N LYS A 550 17.35 18.99 12.84
CA LYS A 550 17.05 19.02 14.27
C LYS A 550 16.88 17.62 14.88
N ALA A 551 16.13 16.74 14.21
CA ALA A 551 15.79 15.41 14.74
C ALA A 551 16.93 14.37 14.63
N ASP A 552 17.84 14.53 13.67
CA ASP A 552 18.96 13.63 13.42
C ASP A 552 20.27 14.41 13.13
N PRO A 553 20.80 15.17 14.11
CA PRO A 553 21.99 16.00 13.91
C PRO A 553 23.25 15.19 13.57
N ASN A 554 23.29 13.91 13.94
CA ASN A 554 24.44 13.03 13.75
C ASN A 554 24.32 12.11 12.53
N GLY A 555 23.18 12.11 11.82
CA GLY A 555 22.94 11.19 10.71
C GLY A 555 22.70 9.74 11.16
N THR A 556 22.36 9.52 12.43
CA THR A 556 22.09 8.20 13.01
C THR A 556 20.91 7.51 12.33
N PHE A 557 19.89 8.25 11.89
CA PHE A 557 18.72 7.73 11.20
C PHE A 557 18.81 7.87 9.67
N THR A 558 20.03 7.98 9.14
CA THR A 558 20.31 8.18 7.71
C THR A 558 21.08 7.00 7.15
N ALA A 559 20.45 5.82 7.13
CA ALA A 559 21.11 4.55 6.78
C ALA A 559 20.98 4.17 5.29
N ASN A 560 20.17 4.89 4.54
CA ASN A 560 19.98 4.72 3.10
C ASN A 560 19.68 6.10 2.46
N PRO A 561 19.80 6.24 1.13
CA PRO A 561 19.65 7.53 0.46
C PRO A 561 18.18 7.93 0.24
N PHE A 562 17.21 7.08 0.64
CA PHE A 562 15.78 7.38 0.60
C PHE A 562 15.35 8.27 1.78
N ALA A 563 16.17 9.26 2.05
CA ALA A 563 16.19 10.07 3.24
C ALA A 563 16.13 11.53 2.80
N VAL A 564 15.13 12.29 3.27
CA VAL A 564 15.11 13.75 3.04
C VAL A 564 16.47 14.33 3.44
N THR A 565 17.04 15.21 2.60
CA THR A 565 18.33 15.85 2.88
C THR A 565 18.20 16.81 4.06
N ALA A 566 19.07 16.63 5.07
CA ALA A 566 19.13 17.56 6.19
C ALA A 566 19.60 18.96 5.73
N VAL A 567 18.86 20.01 6.09
CA VAL A 567 19.19 21.40 5.78
C VAL A 567 19.68 22.08 7.05
N ARG A 568 20.97 22.43 7.10
CA ARG A 568 21.60 23.10 8.24
C ARG A 568 21.77 24.59 7.95
N ASP A 569 21.64 25.44 8.95
CA ASP A 569 21.87 26.87 8.76
C ASP A 569 23.32 27.10 8.29
N GLY A 570 23.49 27.77 7.15
CA GLY A 570 24.80 28.08 6.55
C GLY A 570 25.27 27.19 5.39
N THR A 571 24.58 26.10 5.05
CA THR A 571 24.87 25.36 3.80
C THR A 571 24.32 26.12 2.60
N LYS A 572 25.20 26.59 1.70
CA LYS A 572 24.80 27.08 0.36
C LYS A 572 24.21 25.90 -0.43
N GLN A 573 23.07 26.15 -1.08
CA GLN A 573 22.38 25.21 -1.97
C GLN A 573 23.26 24.76 -3.12
#